data_AF-A0A7X2D7M9-F1
#
_entry.id   AF-A0A7X2D7M9-F1
#
_cell.length_a   1.000
_cell.length_b   1.000
_cell.length_c   1.000
_cell.angle_alpha   90.00
_cell.angle_beta   90.00
_cell.angle_gamma   90.00
#
_symmetry.space_group_name_H-M   'P 1'
#
loop_
_entity.id
_entity.type
_entity.pdbx_description
1 polymer ?
#
loop_
_entity_poly.entity_id
_entity_poly.type
_entity_poly.pdbx_seq_one_letter_code
_entity_poly.pdbx_strand_id
1 'polypeptide(L)'
;MLNLPEKLRILEKEGRKVRIGVVGTGQMGSGPNYLLYRPYHLANIEVPISIARAILYREPTLKAKESLIAEVITMAKKDLRVGEELDGIGGYTVYGSIEKAGIAKKEKLLPLGLAQGAIMRDNISQGEYITYGNVELDSSSFLLNLRKIQDELFLRG
;
A
#
# COMPACT_ATOMS: atom_id res chain seq x y z
N MET A 1 -13.07 -18.51 -11.01
CA MET A 1 -12.92 -17.76 -12.29
C MET A 1 -13.83 -18.34 -13.38
N LEU A 2 -15.05 -18.76 -13.04
CA LEU A 2 -16.07 -19.06 -14.05
C LEU A 2 -16.44 -17.73 -14.74
N ASN A 3 -16.66 -17.74 -16.06
CA ASN A 3 -17.12 -16.63 -16.90
C ASN A 3 -16.05 -15.74 -17.58
N LEU A 4 -14.81 -16.20 -17.74
CA LEU A 4 -13.85 -15.51 -18.62
C LEU A 4 -14.36 -15.39 -20.07
N PRO A 5 -14.92 -16.44 -20.72
CA PRO A 5 -15.48 -16.32 -22.06
C PRO A 5 -16.62 -15.29 -22.15
N GLU A 6 -17.49 -15.25 -21.13
CA GLU A 6 -18.59 -14.30 -21.05
C GLU A 6 -18.08 -12.85 -20.94
N LYS A 7 -17.07 -12.63 -20.08
CA LYS A 7 -16.41 -11.31 -19.94
C LYS A 7 -15.75 -10.87 -21.24
N LEU A 8 -15.09 -11.78 -21.97
CA LEU A 8 -14.45 -11.45 -23.24
C LEU A 8 -15.48 -11.04 -24.29
N ARG A 9 -16.65 -11.72 -24.36
CA ARG A 9 -17.77 -11.31 -25.24
C ARG A 9 -18.35 -9.94 -24.88
N ILE A 10 -18.45 -9.62 -23.59
CA ILE A 10 -18.91 -8.29 -23.14
C ILE A 10 -17.91 -7.22 -23.58
N LEU A 11 -16.61 -7.45 -23.38
CA LEU A 11 -15.56 -6.51 -23.78
C LEU A 11 -15.53 -6.31 -25.31
N GLU A 12 -15.74 -7.37 -26.08
CA GLU A 12 -15.87 -7.31 -27.54
C GLU A 12 -17.09 -6.48 -27.97
N LYS A 13 -18.27 -6.72 -27.38
CA LYS A 13 -19.48 -5.91 -27.64
C LYS A 13 -19.30 -4.43 -27.28
N GLU A 14 -18.55 -4.14 -26.22
CA GLU A 14 -18.22 -2.77 -25.79
C GLU A 14 -17.14 -2.11 -26.64
N GLY A 15 -16.61 -2.77 -27.68
CA GLY A 15 -15.54 -2.25 -28.53
C GLY A 15 -14.21 -2.06 -27.80
N ARG A 16 -14.03 -2.71 -26.64
CA ARG A 16 -12.82 -2.59 -25.83
C ARG A 16 -11.74 -3.48 -26.41
N LYS A 17 -10.55 -2.91 -26.63
CA LYS A 17 -9.38 -3.66 -27.11
C LYS A 17 -9.03 -4.81 -26.15
N VAL A 18 -9.17 -6.04 -26.63
CA VAL A 18 -8.66 -7.23 -25.95
C VAL A 18 -7.17 -7.34 -26.27
N ARG A 19 -6.32 -7.18 -25.25
CA ARG A 19 -4.87 -7.39 -25.39
C ARG A 19 -4.59 -8.89 -25.31
N ILE A 20 -4.20 -9.48 -26.43
CA ILE A 20 -3.83 -10.88 -26.55
C ILE A 20 -2.31 -10.98 -26.50
N GLY A 21 -1.77 -11.79 -25.60
CA GLY A 21 -0.35 -12.12 -25.56
C GLY A 21 -0.12 -13.52 -26.13
N VAL A 22 0.88 -13.68 -26.98
CA VAL A 22 1.32 -15.02 -27.40
C VAL A 22 2.03 -15.67 -26.22
N VAL A 23 1.43 -16.73 -25.67
CA VAL A 23 2.06 -17.57 -24.66
C VAL A 23 2.67 -18.76 -25.40
N GLY A 24 3.98 -18.98 -25.24
CA GLY A 24 4.71 -20.06 -25.89
C GLY A 24 4.02 -21.40 -25.68
N THR A 25 3.73 -22.10 -26.77
CA THR A 25 3.04 -23.39 -26.75
C THR A 25 4.01 -24.48 -26.27
N GLY A 26 3.85 -24.95 -25.04
CA GLY A 26 4.46 -26.24 -24.66
C GLY A 26 4.65 -26.49 -23.16
N GLN A 27 4.95 -25.47 -22.35
CA GLN A 27 5.38 -25.72 -20.95
C GLN A 27 4.89 -24.70 -19.92
N MET A 28 3.98 -23.80 -20.30
CA MET A 28 3.46 -22.76 -19.39
C MET A 28 2.21 -23.21 -18.59
N GLY A 29 1.68 -24.40 -18.88
CA GLY A 29 0.45 -24.95 -18.29
C GLY A 29 -0.72 -25.03 -19.27
N SER A 30 -1.85 -25.55 -18.81
CA SER A 30 -3.06 -25.76 -19.62
C SER A 30 -3.91 -24.51 -19.86
N GLY A 31 -3.50 -23.35 -19.30
CA GLY A 31 -4.25 -22.10 -19.39
C GLY A 31 -5.58 -22.13 -18.60
N PRO A 32 -6.42 -21.07 -18.69
CA PRO A 32 -6.18 -19.79 -19.37
C PRO A 32 -5.29 -18.83 -18.55
N ASN A 33 -4.95 -19.20 -17.32
CA ASN A 33 -4.03 -18.46 -16.47
C ASN A 33 -2.66 -19.12 -16.52
N TYR A 34 -1.63 -18.31 -16.69
CA TYR A 34 -0.24 -18.74 -16.75
C TYR A 34 0.56 -18.06 -15.65
N LEU A 35 1.50 -18.78 -15.05
CA LEU A 35 2.39 -18.24 -14.04
C LEU A 35 3.61 -17.59 -14.71
N LEU A 36 3.78 -16.28 -14.54
CA LEU A 36 5.04 -15.61 -14.82
C LEU A 36 5.88 -15.62 -13.54
N TYR A 37 6.93 -16.41 -13.50
CA TYR A 37 7.74 -16.62 -12.31
C TYR A 37 9.15 -16.04 -12.48
N ARG A 38 9.53 -15.15 -11.57
CA ARG A 38 10.90 -14.66 -11.40
C ARG A 38 11.44 -15.25 -10.09
N PRO A 39 12.33 -16.27 -10.12
CA PRO A 39 12.71 -17.04 -8.93
C PRO A 39 13.64 -16.33 -7.94
N TYR A 40 13.87 -15.02 -8.11
CA TYR A 40 14.77 -14.26 -7.25
C TYR A 40 14.41 -12.78 -7.22
N HIS A 41 14.68 -12.18 -6.06
CA HIS A 41 14.81 -10.74 -5.85
C HIS A 41 16.00 -10.52 -4.91
N LEU A 42 17.03 -9.83 -5.39
CA LEU A 42 18.29 -9.63 -4.66
C LEU A 42 18.29 -8.34 -3.83
N ALA A 43 17.11 -7.79 -3.52
CA ALA A 43 16.91 -6.63 -2.66
C ALA A 43 17.89 -5.48 -2.97
N ASN A 44 18.79 -5.18 -2.02
CA ASN A 44 19.77 -4.11 -2.12
C ASN A 44 20.77 -4.29 -3.27
N ILE A 45 21.06 -5.52 -3.71
CA ILE A 45 21.97 -5.79 -4.84
C ILE A 45 21.36 -5.32 -6.18
N GLU A 46 20.03 -5.19 -6.27
CA GLU A 46 19.35 -4.68 -7.48
C GLU A 46 19.28 -3.14 -7.52
N VAL A 47 19.56 -2.44 -6.41
CA VAL A 47 19.46 -0.96 -6.33
C VAL A 47 20.35 -0.24 -7.35
N PRO A 48 21.61 -0.65 -7.63
CA PRO A 48 22.45 -0.01 -8.65
C PRO A 48 21.82 0.00 -10.06
N ILE A 49 20.96 -0.97 -10.38
CA ILE A 49 20.24 -0.99 -11.67
C ILE A 49 19.26 0.19 -11.74
N SER A 50 18.57 0.50 -10.64
CA SER A 50 17.67 1.65 -10.56
C SER A 50 18.43 2.98 -10.70
N ILE A 51 19.61 3.07 -10.07
CA ILE A 51 20.49 4.25 -10.18
C ILE A 51 20.95 4.44 -11.63
N ALA A 52 21.46 3.39 -12.27
CA ALA A 52 21.89 3.45 -13.66
C ALA A 52 20.76 3.87 -14.60
N ARG A 53 19.54 3.34 -14.41
CA ARG A 53 18.36 3.73 -15.19
C ARG A 53 17.96 5.19 -14.99
N ALA A 54 17.99 5.68 -13.77
CA ALA A 54 17.67 7.07 -13.45
C ALA A 54 18.68 8.06 -14.08
N ILE A 55 19.97 7.71 -14.09
CA ILE A 55 21.03 8.60 -14.61
C ILE A 55 21.16 8.51 -16.14
N LEU A 56 21.27 7.30 -16.69
CA LEU A 56 21.54 7.09 -18.11
C LEU A 56 20.29 7.28 -18.98
N TYR A 57 19.13 6.82 -18.48
CA TYR A 57 17.89 6.79 -19.26
C TYR A 57 16.81 7.75 -18.75
N ARG A 58 17.06 8.46 -17.63
CA ARG A 58 16.07 9.35 -16.98
C ARG A 58 14.74 8.64 -16.68
N GLU A 59 14.82 7.36 -16.34
CA GLU A 59 13.66 6.49 -16.16
C GLU A 59 13.55 5.98 -14.72
N PRO A 60 12.40 6.13 -14.04
CA PRO A 60 12.17 5.52 -12.74
C PRO A 60 11.89 4.01 -12.88
N THR A 61 12.45 3.20 -11.98
CA THR A 61 12.12 1.76 -11.89
C THR A 61 10.81 1.49 -11.18
N LEU A 62 10.44 2.35 -10.23
CA LEU A 62 9.14 2.33 -9.54
C LEU A 62 8.74 3.77 -9.19
N LYS A 63 7.48 4.11 -9.47
CA LYS A 63 6.87 5.37 -9.03
C LYS A 63 5.41 5.12 -8.68
N ALA A 64 4.92 5.82 -7.66
CA ALA A 64 3.48 5.94 -7.47
C ALA A 64 2.92 6.69 -8.69
N LYS A 65 1.95 6.08 -9.37
CA LYS A 65 1.28 6.65 -10.53
C LYS A 65 -0.15 6.91 -10.05
N GLU A 66 -0.55 8.18 -9.93
CA GLU A 66 -1.87 8.67 -9.46
C GLU A 66 -2.02 8.84 -7.93
N SER A 67 -3.27 9.04 -7.50
CA SER A 67 -3.70 9.24 -6.11
C SER A 67 -3.58 7.96 -5.28
N LEU A 68 -3.60 8.14 -3.96
CA LEU A 68 -3.54 7.03 -3.02
C LEU A 68 -4.81 6.16 -3.15
N ILE A 69 -4.63 4.88 -3.49
CA ILE A 69 -5.74 3.90 -3.59
C ILE A 69 -5.80 2.95 -2.39
N ALA A 70 -4.68 2.76 -1.70
CA ALA A 70 -4.56 1.93 -0.51
C ALA A 70 -3.66 2.62 0.52
N GLU A 71 -3.93 2.38 1.78
CA GLU A 71 -3.21 2.89 2.94
C GLU A 71 -2.74 1.73 3.81
N VAL A 72 -1.55 1.85 4.39
CA VAL A 72 -1.11 0.94 5.45
C VAL A 72 -1.52 1.54 6.78
N ILE A 73 -2.58 1.01 7.37
CA ILE A 73 -3.19 1.47 8.63
C ILE A 73 -2.58 0.78 9.85
N THR A 74 -2.72 1.40 11.01
CA THR A 74 -2.19 0.92 12.29
C THR A 74 -3.20 0.05 13.02
N MET A 75 -2.79 -1.15 13.45
CA MET A 75 -3.60 -2.04 14.27
C MET A 75 -2.87 -2.40 15.57
N ALA A 76 -3.62 -2.47 16.67
CA ALA A 76 -3.09 -2.83 17.99
C ALA A 76 -2.71 -4.32 18.05
N LYS A 77 -1.49 -4.63 18.51
CA LYS A 77 -1.01 -6.01 18.76
C LYS A 77 -1.41 -6.56 20.12
N LYS A 78 -1.73 -5.66 21.05
CA LYS A 78 -2.11 -5.92 22.43
C LYS A 78 -3.10 -4.84 22.87
N ASP A 79 -3.68 -5.01 24.06
CA ASP A 79 -4.44 -3.93 24.68
C ASP A 79 -3.51 -2.75 24.97
N LEU A 80 -3.92 -1.56 24.54
CA LEU A 80 -3.20 -0.30 24.69
C LEU A 80 -3.96 0.61 25.64
N ARG A 81 -3.21 1.32 26.49
CA ARG A 81 -3.80 2.20 27.51
C ARG A 81 -3.48 3.66 27.23
N VAL A 82 -4.33 4.56 27.74
CA VAL A 82 -4.05 6.00 27.72
C VAL A 82 -2.67 6.30 28.32
N GLY A 83 -1.91 7.16 27.64
CA GLY A 83 -0.56 7.56 28.00
C GLY A 83 0.55 6.61 27.54
N GLU A 84 0.20 5.43 26.99
CA GLU A 84 1.18 4.49 26.45
C GLU A 84 1.74 4.99 25.11
N GLU A 85 3.05 4.86 24.91
CA GLU A 85 3.73 5.21 23.66
C GLU A 85 3.75 4.01 22.70
N LEU A 86 3.50 4.26 21.41
CA LEU A 86 3.59 3.25 20.37
C LEU A 86 5.03 3.09 19.87
N ASP A 87 5.58 1.88 19.96
CA ASP A 87 6.97 1.59 19.59
C ASP A 87 7.23 1.48 18.07
N GLY A 88 6.18 1.29 17.27
CA GLY A 88 6.23 1.36 15.81
C GLY A 88 6.43 0.01 15.10
N ILE A 89 6.95 0.06 13.88
CA ILE A 89 7.07 -1.12 13.01
C ILE A 89 8.12 -2.09 13.56
N GLY A 90 7.74 -3.36 13.69
CA GLY A 90 8.61 -4.41 14.22
C GLY A 90 8.64 -4.51 15.76
N GLY A 91 7.96 -3.60 16.47
CA GLY A 91 7.81 -3.64 17.91
C GLY A 91 6.66 -4.53 18.41
N TYR A 92 6.16 -4.22 19.60
CA TYR A 92 5.17 -4.99 20.36
C TYR A 92 3.81 -4.29 20.45
N THR A 93 3.70 -2.99 20.19
CA THR A 93 2.41 -2.29 20.36
C THR A 93 1.52 -2.40 19.12
N VAL A 94 2.10 -2.33 17.91
CA VAL A 94 1.33 -2.22 16.66
C VAL A 94 1.91 -2.99 15.48
N TYR A 95 1.06 -3.24 14.47
CA TYR A 95 1.45 -3.69 13.12
C TYR A 95 0.62 -3.00 12.04
N GLY A 96 1.08 -3.14 10.80
CA GLY A 96 0.36 -2.67 9.62
C GLY A 96 -0.69 -3.64 9.12
N SER A 97 -1.83 -3.10 8.71
CA SER A 97 -2.79 -3.76 7.82
C SER A 97 -3.04 -2.89 6.61
N ILE A 98 -3.41 -3.48 5.47
CA ILE A 98 -3.75 -2.72 4.28
C ILE A 98 -5.26 -2.43 4.26
N GLU A 99 -5.64 -1.21 3.89
CA GLU A 99 -7.02 -0.80 3.67
C GLU A 99 -7.12 0.10 2.43
N LYS A 100 -8.29 0.18 1.81
CA LYS A 100 -8.59 1.14 0.75
C LYS A 100 -8.44 2.57 1.29
N ALA A 101 -7.73 3.42 0.54
CA ALA A 101 -7.46 4.79 0.96
C ALA A 101 -8.73 5.60 1.26
N GLY A 102 -9.82 5.37 0.50
CA GLY A 102 -11.10 6.04 0.76
C GLY A 102 -11.74 5.66 2.10
N ILE A 103 -11.60 4.40 2.53
CA ILE A 103 -12.09 3.93 3.84
C ILE A 103 -11.20 4.49 4.94
N ALA A 104 -9.88 4.36 4.80
CA ALA A 104 -8.91 4.90 5.77
C ALA A 104 -9.12 6.41 6.01
N LYS A 105 -9.38 7.18 4.95
CA LYS A 105 -9.69 8.62 5.05
C LYS A 105 -11.03 8.89 5.75
N LYS A 106 -12.09 8.17 5.37
CA LYS A 106 -13.44 8.33 5.96
C LYS A 106 -13.43 8.03 7.45
N GLU A 107 -12.73 6.98 7.86
CA GLU A 107 -12.66 6.50 9.24
C GLU A 107 -11.50 7.12 10.02
N LYS A 108 -10.70 7.98 9.39
CA LYS A 108 -9.54 8.67 9.98
C LYS A 108 -8.53 7.70 10.60
N LEU A 109 -8.30 6.58 9.94
CA LEU A 109 -7.36 5.55 10.39
C LEU A 109 -5.92 6.10 10.35
N LEU A 110 -5.13 5.80 11.39
CA LEU A 110 -3.76 6.28 11.52
C LEU A 110 -2.84 5.51 10.56
N PRO A 111 -2.15 6.16 9.62
CA PRO A 111 -1.13 5.50 8.80
C PRO A 111 0.01 4.97 9.67
N LEU A 112 0.42 3.73 9.45
CA LEU A 112 1.44 3.05 10.27
C LEU A 112 2.76 3.82 10.34
N GLY A 113 3.16 4.46 9.25
CA GLY A 113 4.38 5.27 9.21
C GLY A 113 4.37 6.46 10.16
N LEU A 114 3.21 6.88 10.68
CA LEU A 114 3.06 7.96 11.66
C LEU A 114 2.89 7.46 13.10
N ALA A 115 2.76 6.14 13.31
CA ALA A 115 2.42 5.60 14.62
C ALA A 115 3.59 5.62 15.61
N GLN A 116 4.84 5.54 15.15
CA GLN A 116 6.00 5.48 16.03
C GLN A 116 6.14 6.74 16.88
N GLY A 117 6.23 6.58 18.20
CA GLY A 117 6.32 7.67 19.17
C GLY A 117 4.99 8.37 19.45
N ALA A 118 3.88 7.90 18.87
CA ALA A 118 2.56 8.44 19.17
C ALA A 118 2.11 8.02 20.57
N ILE A 119 1.46 8.93 21.30
CA ILE A 119 0.98 8.67 22.67
C ILE A 119 -0.51 8.39 22.64
N MET A 120 -0.95 7.28 23.23
CA MET A 120 -2.36 6.90 23.27
C MET A 120 -3.21 7.88 24.09
N ARG A 121 -4.36 8.28 23.55
CA ARG A 121 -5.38 9.12 24.19
C ARG A 121 -6.56 8.31 24.70
N ASP A 122 -6.83 7.18 24.07
CA ASP A 122 -7.92 6.27 24.42
C ASP A 122 -7.36 4.87 24.71
N ASN A 123 -8.10 4.08 25.49
CA ASN A 123 -7.82 2.65 25.60
C ASN A 123 -8.34 1.94 24.33
N ILE A 124 -7.52 1.08 23.75
CA ILE A 124 -7.83 0.34 22.53
C ILE A 124 -7.52 -1.14 22.75
N SER A 125 -8.44 -2.02 22.37
CA SER A 125 -8.25 -3.46 22.53
C SER A 125 -7.35 -4.05 21.45
N GLN A 126 -6.71 -5.17 21.76
CA GLN A 126 -5.95 -5.94 20.77
C GLN A 126 -6.80 -6.22 19.50
N GLY A 127 -6.21 -6.01 18.33
CA GLY A 127 -6.85 -6.26 17.04
C GLY A 127 -7.73 -5.10 16.52
N GLU A 128 -7.89 -4.03 17.29
CA GLU A 128 -8.61 -2.84 16.83
C GLU A 128 -7.71 -1.90 16.02
N TYR A 129 -8.33 -1.14 15.12
CA TYR A 129 -7.63 -0.10 14.36
C TYR A 129 -7.44 1.16 15.19
N ILE A 130 -6.26 1.76 15.07
CA ILE A 130 -5.93 3.02 15.71
C ILE A 130 -6.25 4.15 14.73
N THR A 131 -6.99 5.16 15.21
CA THR A 131 -7.32 6.36 14.43
C THR A 131 -6.45 7.54 14.85
N TYR A 132 -6.43 8.60 14.03
CA TYR A 132 -5.81 9.87 14.40
C TYR A 132 -6.35 10.45 15.72
N GLY A 133 -7.61 10.14 16.08
CA GLY A 133 -8.22 10.63 17.32
C GLY A 133 -7.71 9.91 18.57
N ASN A 134 -7.29 8.65 18.44
CA ASN A 134 -6.87 7.83 19.57
C ASN A 134 -5.43 8.10 20.00
N VAL A 135 -4.69 8.97 19.30
CA VAL A 135 -3.30 9.26 19.59
C VAL A 135 -2.98 10.74 19.56
N GLU A 136 -1.94 11.11 20.28
CA GLU A 136 -1.23 12.36 20.13
C GLU A 136 0.00 12.14 19.26
N LEU A 137 0.14 12.98 18.22
CA LEU A 137 1.28 12.98 17.32
C LEU A 137 2.13 14.22 17.57
N ASP A 138 3.44 14.07 17.47
CA ASP A 138 4.36 15.20 17.52
C ASP A 138 4.14 16.14 16.32
N SER A 139 3.63 17.34 16.60
CA SER A 139 3.39 18.38 15.59
C SER A 139 4.65 18.90 14.90
N SER A 140 5.82 18.73 15.53
CA SER A 140 7.12 19.11 14.96
C SER A 140 7.65 18.05 13.97
N SER A 141 7.00 16.88 13.89
CA SER A 141 7.39 15.79 12.99
C SER A 141 7.39 16.23 11.53
N PHE A 142 8.58 16.14 10.92
CA PHE A 142 8.77 16.39 9.49
C PHE A 142 7.89 15.47 8.63
N LEU A 143 7.79 14.19 9.00
CA LEU A 143 6.99 13.20 8.27
C LEU A 143 5.50 13.52 8.32
N LEU A 144 4.99 13.92 9.49
CA LEU A 144 3.59 14.34 9.64
C LEU A 144 3.29 15.56 8.77
N ASN A 145 4.21 16.53 8.70
CA ASN A 145 4.04 17.71 7.86
C ASN A 145 4.07 17.38 6.36
N LEU A 146 4.97 16.50 5.91
CA LEU A 146 4.95 15.99 4.53
C LEU A 146 3.65 15.26 4.21
N ARG A 147 3.12 14.47 5.16
CA ARG A 147 1.85 13.77 4.96
C ARG A 147 0.69 14.75 4.79
N LYS A 148 0.62 15.82 5.58
CA LYS A 148 -0.39 16.88 5.41
C LYS A 148 -0.32 17.51 4.02
N ILE A 149 0.89 17.85 3.54
CA ILE A 149 1.09 18.38 2.18
C ILE A 149 0.62 17.36 1.14
N GLN A 150 0.93 16.08 1.32
CA GLN A 150 0.48 15.01 0.43
C GLN A 150 -1.06 14.92 0.38
N ASP A 151 -1.73 14.96 1.53
CA ASP A 151 -3.19 14.92 1.62
C ASP A 151 -3.83 16.14 0.93
N GLU A 152 -3.22 17.32 1.04
CA GLU A 152 -3.65 18.54 0.34
C GLU A 152 -3.48 18.46 -1.17
N LEU A 153 -2.38 17.89 -1.66
CA LEU A 153 -2.13 17.72 -3.09
C LEU A 153 -3.17 16.79 -3.75
N PHE A 154 -3.56 15.72 -3.06
CA PHE A 154 -4.54 14.76 -3.56
C PHE A 154 -6.01 15.13 -3.26
N LEU A 155 -6.28 16.24 -2.58
CA LEU A 155 -7.62 16.84 -2.47
C LEU A 155 -7.97 17.72 -3.68
N ARG A 156 -6.98 18.13 -4.48
CA ARG A 156 -7.13 19.10 -5.59
C ARG A 156 -7.22 18.46 -6.97
N GLY A 157 -7.15 17.13 -7.07
CA GLY A 157 -7.30 16.36 -8.32
C GLY A 157 -8.41 15.33 -8.19
#